data_AF-A0A5K0ZZF5-F1
#
_entry.id   AF-A0A5K0ZZF5-F1
#
_cell.length_a   1.000
_cell.length_b   1.000
_cell.length_c   1.000
_cell.angle_alpha   90.00
_cell.angle_beta   90.00
_cell.angle_gamma   90.00
#
_symmetry.space_group_name_H-M   'P 1'
#
loop_
_entity.id
_entity.type
_entity.pdbx_description
1 polymer ?
#
loop_
_entity_poly.entity_id
_entity_poly.type
_entity_poly.pdbx_seq_one_letter_code
_entity_poly.pdbx_strand_id
1 'polypeptide(L)' 'RMAYQKMPTSIKYNKQALLAGLEDVALMKNVDDTHKPDGRTFDLKPVMGVIEQIFRQTPPNML' A
#
# COMPACT_ATOMS: atom_id res chain seq x y z
N ARG A 1 3.76 -37.33 40.15
CA ARG A 1 2.74 -36.25 40.20
C ARG A 1 3.40 -35.01 39.59
N MET A 2 3.02 -34.61 38.37
CA MET A 2 3.51 -33.38 37.73
C MET A 2 2.56 -32.23 38.09
N ALA A 3 3.10 -31.14 38.64
CA ALA A 3 2.33 -29.95 38.96
C ALA A 3 2.17 -29.10 37.69
N TYR A 4 0.94 -28.83 37.27
CA TYR A 4 0.65 -27.86 36.23
C TYR A 4 0.86 -26.45 36.78
N GLN A 5 1.91 -25.79 36.33
CA GLN A 5 2.14 -24.37 36.61
C GLN A 5 1.16 -23.55 35.76
N LYS A 6 0.14 -22.97 36.41
CA LYS A 6 -0.76 -22.01 35.77
C LYS A 6 0.03 -20.74 35.45
N MET A 7 0.26 -20.48 34.17
CA MET A 7 0.84 -19.22 33.70
C MET A 7 -0.15 -18.08 34.00
N PRO A 8 0.27 -16.97 34.63
CA PRO A 8 -0.61 -15.84 34.87
C PRO A 8 -0.95 -15.15 33.55
N THR A 9 -2.19 -15.32 33.08
CA THR A 9 -2.77 -14.54 31.96
C THR A 9 -3.14 -13.14 32.44
N SER A 10 -2.13 -12.30 32.59
CA SER A 10 -2.31 -10.85 32.70
C SER A 10 -1.53 -10.22 31.55
N ILE A 11 -2.04 -10.37 30.34
CA ILE A 11 -1.67 -9.46 29.25
C ILE A 11 -2.33 -8.13 29.61
N LYS A 12 -1.56 -7.24 30.27
CA LYS A 12 -1.94 -5.84 30.42
C LYS A 12 -1.92 -5.27 29.02
N TYR A 13 -3.07 -5.26 28.34
CA TYR A 13 -3.20 -4.55 27.09
C TYR A 13 -2.84 -3.10 27.38
N ASN A 14 -1.68 -2.67 26.91
CA ASN A 14 -1.31 -1.28 26.99
C ASN A 14 -2.37 -0.52 26.19
N LYS A 15 -3.24 0.22 26.88
CA LYS A 15 -4.33 0.99 26.28
C LYS A 15 -3.79 1.90 25.17
N GLN A 16 -2.57 2.43 25.32
CA GLN A 16 -1.91 3.24 24.30
C GLN A 16 -1.53 2.43 23.06
N ALA A 17 -1.12 1.16 23.20
CA ALA A 17 -0.82 0.29 22.06
C ALA A 17 -2.10 -0.16 21.32
N LEU A 18 -3.20 -0.37 22.05
CA LEU A 18 -4.50 -0.64 21.43
C LEU A 18 -5.07 0.59 20.71
N LEU A 19 -4.92 1.78 21.31
CA LEU A 19 -5.34 3.04 20.67
C LEU A 19 -4.48 3.36 19.45
N ALA A 20 -3.16 3.17 19.52
CA ALA A 20 -2.27 3.30 18.36
C ALA A 20 -2.61 2.31 17.24
N GLY A 21 -2.97 1.07 17.58
CA GLY A 21 -3.44 0.10 16.58
C GLY A 21 -4.80 0.47 15.96
N LEU A 22 -5.70 1.09 16.72
CA LEU A 22 -6.97 1.61 16.19
C LEU A 22 -6.77 2.84 15.30
N GLU A 23 -5.85 3.73 15.67
CA GLU A 23 -5.44 4.87 14.84
C GLU A 23 -4.81 4.39 13.53
N ASP A 24 -3.94 3.39 13.57
CA ASP A 24 -3.33 2.78 12.38
C ASP A 24 -4.39 2.17 11.45
N VAL A 25 -5.38 1.44 11.99
CA VAL A 25 -6.49 0.90 11.20
C VAL A 25 -7.35 2.00 10.57
N ALA A 26 -7.63 3.09 11.30
CA ALA A 26 -8.39 4.21 10.77
C ALA A 26 -7.63 4.96 9.66
N LEU A 27 -6.32 5.13 9.82
CA LEU A 27 -5.45 5.75 8.81
C LEU A 27 -5.33 4.86 7.57
N MET A 28 -5.13 3.56 7.73
CA MET A 28 -5.06 2.60 6.62
C MET A 28 -6.37 2.54 5.86
N LYS A 29 -7.51 2.58 6.55
CA LYS A 29 -8.83 2.65 5.89
C LYS A 29 -8.97 3.92 5.04
N ASN A 30 -8.52 5.07 5.54
CA ASN A 30 -8.55 6.31 4.76
C ASN A 30 -7.64 6.22 3.52
N VAL A 31 -6.48 5.57 3.62
CA VAL A 31 -5.60 5.31 2.47
C VAL A 31 -6.31 4.42 1.46
N ASP A 32 -6.91 3.31 1.88
CA ASP A 32 -7.65 2.40 1.00
C ASP A 32 -8.84 3.10 0.32
N ASP A 33 -9.58 3.93 1.05
CA ASP A 33 -10.76 4.64 0.52
C ASP A 33 -10.37 5.75 -0.47
N THR A 34 -9.20 6.39 -0.29
CA THR A 34 -8.74 7.50 -1.16
C THR A 34 -7.81 7.07 -2.29
N HIS A 35 -7.09 5.96 -2.12
CA HIS A 35 -6.12 5.43 -3.07
C HIS A 35 -6.60 4.12 -3.70
N LYS A 36 -7.88 3.77 -3.53
CA LYS A 36 -8.47 2.64 -4.23
C LYS A 36 -8.14 2.81 -5.72
N PRO A 37 -7.43 1.87 -6.35
CA PRO A 37 -7.28 1.91 -7.79
C PRO A 37 -8.71 1.86 -8.35
N ASP A 38 -9.16 2.94 -8.99
CA ASP A 38 -10.54 3.15 -9.46
C ASP A 38 -11.01 2.10 -10.51
N GLY A 39 -10.32 0.97 -10.64
CA GLY A 39 -10.49 0.03 -11.74
C GLY A 39 -10.18 0.67 -13.09
N ARG A 40 -9.63 1.89 -13.10
CA ARG A 40 -9.30 2.63 -14.32
C ARG A 40 -8.16 1.90 -15.01
N THR A 41 -8.50 1.18 -16.07
CA THR A 41 -7.54 0.61 -17.00
C THR A 41 -6.89 1.75 -17.76
N PHE A 42 -5.62 2.01 -17.50
CA PHE A 42 -4.84 2.93 -18.30
C PHE A 42 -4.45 2.22 -19.60
N ASP A 43 -5.04 2.64 -20.74
CA ASP A 43 -4.60 2.13 -22.03
C ASP A 43 -3.20 2.66 -22.32
N LEU A 44 -2.22 1.75 -22.39
CA LEU A 44 -0.82 2.10 -22.68
C LEU A 44 -0.59 2.36 -24.18
N LYS A 45 -1.50 1.92 -25.07
CA LYS A 45 -1.31 2.04 -26.53
C LYS A 45 -1.08 3.48 -27.00
N PRO A 46 -1.84 4.50 -26.51
CA PRO A 46 -1.61 5.89 -26.90
C PRO A 46 -0.23 6.40 -26.47
N VAL A 47 0.24 6.02 -25.27
CA VAL A 47 1.56 6.43 -24.75
C VAL A 47 2.68 5.82 -25.60
N MET A 48 2.58 4.53 -25.92
CA MET A 48 3.56 3.85 -26.77
C MET A 48 3.60 4.47 -28.17
N GLY A 49 2.45 4.86 -28.73
CA GLY A 49 2.38 5.55 -30.01
C GLY A 49 3.14 6.88 -30.02
N VAL A 50 3.04 7.68 -28.94
CA VAL A 50 3.79 8.94 -28.79
C VAL A 50 5.29 8.67 -28.68
N ILE A 51 5.70 7.69 -27.88
CA ILE A 51 7.11 7.32 -27.71
C ILE A 51 7.71 6.95 -29.07
N GLU A 52 7.07 6.05 -29.81
CA GLU A 52 7.54 5.65 -31.13
C GLU A 52 7.59 6.82 -32.13
N GLN A 53 6.60 7.71 -32.07
CA GLN A 53 6.58 8.91 -32.91
C GLN A 53 7.80 9.80 -32.63
N ILE A 54 8.14 10.02 -31.36
CA ILE A 54 9.32 10.78 -30.96
C ILE A 54 10.57 10.09 -31.53
N PHE A 55 10.75 8.79 -31.32
CA PHE A 55 11.92 8.08 -31.86
C PHE A 55 12.03 8.13 -33.39
N ARG A 56 10.90 8.14 -34.11
CA ARG A 56 10.91 8.29 -35.58
C ARG A 56 11.22 9.72 -36.04
N GLN A 57 10.87 10.73 -35.24
CA GLN A 57 11.00 12.14 -35.61
C GLN A 57 12.29 12.78 -35.09
N THR A 58 12.93 12.19 -34.07
CA THR A 58 14.19 12.66 -33.53
C THR A 58 15.34 12.30 -34.47
N PRO A 59 16.07 13.28 -35.03
CA PRO A 59 17.24 12.99 -35.84
C PRO A 59 18.31 12.29 -34.98
N PRO A 60 19.15 11.41 -35.56
CA PRO A 60 20.10 10.56 -34.84
C PRO A 60 21.16 11.32 -34.01
N ASN A 61 21.13 12.64 -34.01
CA ASN A 61 22.12 13.54 -33.42
C ASN A 61 21.57 14.28 -32.19
N MET A 62 20.37 13.93 -31.71
CA MET A 62 19.66 14.62 -30.61
C MET A 62 19.41 13.73 -29.36
N LEU A 63 20.05 12.57 -29.28
CA LEU A 63 20.16 11.74 -28.07
C LEU A 63 21.63 11.62 -27.66
#